data_AF-A0AAV3S933-F1
#
_entry.id   AF-A0AAV3S933-F1
#
_cell.length_a   1.000
_cell.length_b   1.000
_cell.length_c   1.000
_cell.angle_alpha   90.00
_cell.angle_beta   90.00
_cell.angle_gamma   90.00
#
_symmetry.space_group_name_H-M   'P 1'
#
loop_
_entity.id
_entity.type
_entity.pdbx_description
1 polymer ?
#
loop_
_entity_poly.entity_id
_entity_poly.type
_entity_poly.pdbx_seq_one_letter_code
_entity_poly.pdbx_strand_id
1 'polypeptide(L)'
;MGECVRCGTFTDLPAEGDYQYCEDCRERFAEIETNGVVIEQSDGGYHVYAMSEADIDGGWEDSQVAALARGKHIADDLGVAALFKYEETGSWWVLSEYLRAHPSIRGDVVERLARVPDNGDESLLDRLKSVFRP
;
A
#
# COMPACT_ATOMS: atom_id res chain seq x y z
N MET A 1 -24.31 18.72 3.15
CA MET A 1 -23.69 18.11 4.33
C MET A 1 -23.90 16.61 4.30
N GLY A 2 -22.82 15.87 4.01
CA GLY A 2 -22.77 14.42 4.13
C GLY A 2 -21.85 14.02 5.29
N GLU A 3 -21.73 12.72 5.53
CA GLU A 3 -20.83 12.18 6.57
C GLU A 3 -19.60 11.57 5.91
N CYS A 4 -18.43 11.83 6.49
CA CYS A 4 -17.20 11.20 6.06
C CYS A 4 -17.29 9.69 6.24
N VAL A 5 -17.10 8.92 5.16
CA VAL A 5 -17.21 7.45 5.18
C VAL A 5 -16.17 6.81 6.11
N ARG A 6 -15.08 7.50 6.43
CA ARG A 6 -13.98 6.94 7.24
C ARG A 6 -14.08 7.26 8.73
N CYS A 7 -14.40 8.50 9.09
CA CYS A 7 -14.42 8.93 10.49
C CYS A 7 -15.82 9.32 11.00
N GLY A 8 -16.83 9.38 10.13
CA GLY A 8 -18.20 9.80 10.50
C GLY A 8 -18.35 11.31 10.73
N THR A 9 -17.29 12.10 10.58
CA THR A 9 -17.37 13.57 10.72
C THR A 9 -18.23 14.17 9.60
N PHE A 10 -19.14 15.05 9.95
CA PHE A 10 -19.91 15.82 8.97
C PHE A 10 -19.01 16.71 8.13
N THR A 11 -19.22 16.70 6.81
CA THR A 11 -18.43 17.47 5.86
C THR A 11 -19.32 18.03 4.75
N ASP A 12 -18.95 19.21 4.27
CA ASP A 12 -19.54 19.83 3.08
C ASP A 12 -18.67 19.66 1.84
N LEU A 13 -17.55 18.94 1.97
CA LEU A 13 -16.73 18.58 0.82
C LEU A 13 -17.49 17.66 -0.14
N PRO A 14 -17.35 17.84 -1.46
CA PRO A 14 -17.99 16.98 -2.45
C PRO A 14 -17.45 15.56 -2.36
N ALA A 15 -18.27 14.57 -2.70
CA ALA A 15 -17.86 13.18 -2.82
C ALA A 15 -16.90 12.98 -4.02
N GLU A 16 -16.02 12.00 -3.89
CA GLU A 16 -15.14 11.48 -4.96
C GLU A 16 -15.65 10.09 -5.33
N GLY A 17 -16.30 9.99 -6.49
CA GLY A 17 -17.06 8.80 -6.85
C GLY A 17 -18.19 8.55 -5.85
N ASP A 18 -18.22 7.35 -5.27
CA ASP A 18 -19.25 6.94 -4.29
C ASP A 18 -18.89 7.34 -2.85
N TYR A 19 -17.71 7.92 -2.61
CA TYR A 19 -17.16 8.12 -1.27
C TYR A 19 -16.98 9.60 -0.92
N GLN A 20 -17.44 9.99 0.27
CA GLN A 20 -17.25 11.34 0.80
C GLN A 20 -16.23 11.32 1.94
N TYR A 21 -15.19 12.13 1.84
CA TYR A 21 -14.13 12.25 2.84
C TYR A 21 -14.11 13.66 3.45
N CYS A 22 -13.82 13.77 4.75
CA CYS A 22 -13.56 15.06 5.39
C CYS A 22 -12.14 15.57 5.06
N GLU A 23 -11.88 16.83 5.39
CA GLU A 23 -10.58 17.48 5.17
C GLU A 23 -9.44 16.69 5.83
N ASP A 24 -9.56 16.33 7.11
CA ASP A 24 -8.53 15.56 7.83
C ASP A 24 -8.19 14.22 7.15
N CYS A 25 -9.20 13.53 6.61
CA CYS A 25 -8.98 12.27 5.90
C CYS A 25 -8.24 12.49 4.59
N ARG A 26 -8.63 13.54 3.84
CA ARG A 26 -7.96 13.90 2.58
C ARG A 26 -6.53 14.35 2.81
N GLU A 27 -6.26 15.14 3.84
CA GLU A 27 -4.90 15.57 4.21
C GLU A 27 -4.03 14.37 4.55
N ARG A 28 -4.55 13.42 5.33
CA ARG A 28 -3.85 12.16 5.62
C ARG A 28 -3.57 11.35 4.36
N PHE A 29 -4.50 11.29 3.41
CA PHE A 29 -4.26 10.60 2.14
C PHE A 29 -3.20 11.30 1.29
N ALA A 30 -3.23 12.63 1.21
CA ALA A 30 -2.24 13.42 0.50
C ALA A 30 -0.83 13.30 1.11
N GLU A 31 -0.73 13.19 2.44
CA GLU A 31 0.55 12.94 3.12
C GLU A 31 1.16 11.60 2.70
N ILE A 32 0.34 10.54 2.67
CA ILE A 32 0.78 9.19 2.26
C ILE A 32 1.06 9.15 0.76
N GLU A 33 0.29 9.85 -0.05
CA GLU A 33 0.54 9.97 -1.48
C GLU A 33 1.89 10.65 -1.77
N THR A 34 2.31 11.60 -0.93
CA THR A 34 3.56 12.33 -1.12
C THR A 34 4.78 11.62 -0.53
N ASN A 35 4.61 10.89 0.57
CA ASN A 35 5.72 10.33 1.37
C ASN A 35 5.65 8.81 1.57
N GLY A 36 4.72 8.14 0.92
CA GLY A 36 4.40 6.73 1.16
C GLY A 36 4.29 5.92 -0.12
N VAL A 37 3.74 4.72 0.03
CA VAL A 37 3.46 3.82 -1.09
C VAL A 37 2.03 3.99 -1.56
N VAL A 38 1.82 4.15 -2.85
CA VAL A 38 0.50 4.21 -3.47
C VAL A 38 0.28 2.94 -4.30
N ILE A 39 -0.89 2.34 -4.11
CA ILE A 39 -1.39 1.22 -4.88
C ILE A 39 -2.65 1.71 -5.58
N GLU A 40 -2.57 1.90 -6.89
CA GLU A 40 -3.62 2.50 -7.70
C GLU A 40 -4.19 1.47 -8.67
N GLN A 41 -5.51 1.27 -8.64
CA GLN A 41 -6.19 0.46 -9.64
C GLN A 41 -6.31 1.26 -10.94
N SER A 42 -5.78 0.74 -12.04
CA SER A 42 -5.94 1.35 -13.37
C SER A 42 -6.01 0.27 -14.45
N ASP A 43 -6.75 0.49 -15.54
CA ASP A 43 -6.85 -0.37 -16.74
C ASP A 43 -6.97 -1.90 -16.47
N GLY A 44 -7.72 -2.30 -15.43
CA GLY A 44 -7.93 -3.72 -15.09
C GLY A 44 -6.80 -4.38 -14.32
N GLY A 45 -5.78 -3.62 -13.89
CA GLY A 45 -4.71 -4.04 -13.01
C GLY A 45 -4.43 -3.02 -11.92
N TYR A 46 -3.24 -3.09 -11.34
CA TYR A 46 -2.83 -2.26 -10.22
C TYR A 46 -1.38 -1.81 -10.41
N HIS A 47 -1.16 -0.49 -10.34
CA HIS A 47 0.18 0.08 -10.27
C HIS A 47 0.58 0.28 -8.82
N VAL A 48 1.82 -0.09 -8.48
CA VAL A 48 2.41 0.17 -7.17
C VAL A 48 3.60 1.09 -7.36
N TYR A 49 3.62 2.23 -6.68
CA TYR A 49 4.74 3.17 -6.69
C TYR A 49 4.94 3.77 -5.30
N ALA A 50 6.17 4.16 -4.97
CA ALA A 50 6.50 4.79 -3.70
C ALA A 50 7.08 6.17 -3.92
N MET A 51 6.33 7.17 -3.48
CA MET A 51 6.75 8.56 -3.47
C MET A 51 7.60 8.74 -2.20
N SER A 52 8.90 8.49 -2.34
CA SER A 52 9.92 8.71 -1.31
C SER A 52 11.05 9.54 -1.89
N GLU A 53 12.14 9.74 -1.13
CA GLU A 53 13.33 10.48 -1.60
C GLU A 53 13.90 9.98 -2.94
N ALA A 54 13.55 8.76 -3.37
CA ALA A 54 14.09 8.12 -4.57
C ALA A 54 13.05 7.64 -5.61
N ASP A 55 11.79 8.08 -5.56
CA ASP A 55 10.69 7.69 -6.49
C ASP A 55 10.81 6.24 -7.01
N ILE A 56 10.30 5.29 -6.23
CA ILE A 56 10.48 3.86 -6.50
C ILE A 56 9.26 3.34 -7.25
N ASP A 57 9.44 2.97 -8.51
CA ASP A 57 8.42 2.21 -9.25
C ASP A 57 8.39 0.76 -8.73
N GLY A 58 7.32 0.43 -8.02
CA GLY A 58 7.04 -0.93 -7.57
C GLY A 58 6.58 -1.84 -8.72
N GLY A 59 6.12 -1.27 -9.83
CA GLY A 59 5.67 -1.98 -11.01
C GLY A 59 4.18 -2.35 -10.99
N TRP A 60 3.78 -3.10 -12.01
CA TRP A 60 2.39 -3.45 -12.28
C TRP A 60 2.03 -4.86 -11.80
N GLU A 61 0.81 -5.05 -11.30
CA GLU A 61 0.27 -6.32 -10.85
C GLU A 61 -1.15 -6.54 -11.40
N ASP A 62 -1.44 -7.75 -11.87
CA ASP A 62 -2.73 -8.10 -12.48
C ASP A 62 -3.81 -8.45 -11.45
N SER A 63 -3.46 -8.54 -10.16
CA SER A 63 -4.38 -8.91 -9.10
C SER A 63 -4.24 -8.00 -7.89
N GLN A 64 -5.40 -7.70 -7.27
CA GLN A 64 -5.47 -6.85 -6.09
C GLN A 64 -4.58 -7.40 -4.97
N VAL A 65 -4.66 -8.70 -4.70
CA VAL A 65 -3.86 -9.35 -3.64
C VAL A 65 -2.37 -9.19 -3.90
N ALA A 66 -1.91 -9.36 -5.15
CA ALA A 66 -0.50 -9.21 -5.47
C ALA A 66 -0.02 -7.75 -5.32
N ALA A 67 -0.84 -6.79 -5.77
CA ALA A 67 -0.55 -5.36 -5.61
C ALA A 67 -0.50 -4.93 -4.14
N LEU A 68 -1.49 -5.35 -3.34
CA LEU A 68 -1.54 -5.08 -1.91
C LEU A 68 -0.36 -5.71 -1.16
N ALA A 69 0.03 -6.94 -1.53
CA ALA A 69 1.20 -7.60 -0.96
C ALA A 69 2.49 -6.86 -1.31
N ARG A 70 2.68 -6.51 -2.60
CA ARG A 70 3.85 -5.76 -3.06
C ARG A 70 3.94 -4.39 -2.39
N GLY A 71 2.86 -3.62 -2.41
CA GLY A 71 2.85 -2.29 -1.79
C GLY A 71 3.03 -2.37 -0.27
N LYS A 72 2.51 -3.41 0.38
CA LYS A 72 2.81 -3.67 1.80
C LYS A 72 4.29 -3.95 2.04
N HIS A 73 4.91 -4.81 1.23
CA HIS A 73 6.32 -5.14 1.38
C HIS A 73 7.20 -3.89 1.21
N ILE A 74 6.97 -3.09 0.16
CA ILE A 74 7.71 -1.85 -0.07
C ILE A 74 7.50 -0.87 1.09
N ALA A 75 6.27 -0.73 1.58
CA ALA A 75 5.96 0.16 2.70
C ALA A 75 6.63 -0.27 4.00
N ASP A 76 6.66 -1.58 4.28
CA ASP A 76 7.35 -2.14 5.44
C ASP A 76 8.88 -1.95 5.33
N ASP A 77 9.46 -2.17 4.16
CA ASP A 77 10.91 -1.99 3.89
C ASP A 77 11.36 -0.54 4.04
N LEU A 78 10.53 0.41 3.60
CA LEU A 78 10.78 1.85 3.70
C LEU A 78 10.36 2.45 5.05
N GLY A 79 9.59 1.71 5.86
CA GLY A 79 9.04 2.21 7.13
C GLY A 79 7.99 3.32 6.95
N VAL A 80 7.28 3.33 5.83
CA VAL A 80 6.28 4.36 5.47
C VAL A 80 4.86 3.78 5.45
N ALA A 81 3.86 4.66 5.40
CA ALA A 81 2.47 4.23 5.21
C ALA A 81 2.19 3.92 3.73
N ALA A 82 1.14 3.12 3.50
CA ALA A 82 0.64 2.83 2.16
C ALA A 82 -0.82 3.24 2.00
N LEU A 83 -1.15 3.75 0.81
CA LEU A 83 -2.47 4.16 0.37
C LEU A 83 -2.94 3.24 -0.76
N PHE A 84 -4.14 2.70 -0.64
CA PHE A 84 -4.83 1.95 -1.66
C PHE A 84 -5.93 2.81 -2.27
N LYS A 85 -5.86 3.05 -3.58
CA LYS A 85 -6.84 3.78 -4.37
C LYS A 85 -7.54 2.82 -5.31
N TYR A 86 -8.86 2.74 -5.19
CA TYR A 86 -9.72 1.98 -6.06
C TYR A 86 -10.51 2.95 -6.93
N GLU A 87 -9.98 3.25 -8.11
CA GLU A 87 -10.52 4.29 -9.01
C GLU A 87 -11.95 3.99 -9.44
N GLU A 88 -12.32 2.71 -9.65
CA GLU A 88 -13.64 2.31 -10.13
C GLU A 88 -14.79 2.84 -9.25
N THR A 89 -14.58 2.93 -7.93
CA THR A 89 -15.57 3.49 -6.99
C THR A 89 -15.13 4.83 -6.39
N GLY A 90 -13.90 5.29 -6.66
CA GLY A 90 -13.28 6.42 -5.95
C GLY A 90 -12.94 6.11 -4.49
N SER A 91 -12.74 4.84 -4.10
CA SER A 91 -12.50 4.49 -2.70
C SER A 91 -11.02 4.55 -2.33
N TRP A 92 -10.69 5.22 -1.22
CA TRP A 92 -9.34 5.50 -0.79
C TRP A 92 -9.15 4.99 0.63
N TRP A 93 -8.12 4.18 0.82
CA TRP A 93 -7.87 3.50 2.08
C TRP A 93 -6.40 3.49 2.47
N VAL A 94 -6.12 3.79 3.74
CA VAL A 94 -4.81 3.41 4.30
C VAL A 94 -4.74 1.89 4.29
N LEU A 95 -3.69 1.33 3.71
CA LEU A 95 -3.58 -0.11 3.43
C LEU A 95 -3.79 -0.96 4.69
N SER A 96 -3.20 -0.54 5.82
CA SER A 96 -3.35 -1.23 7.09
C SER A 96 -4.79 -1.26 7.61
N GLU A 97 -5.56 -0.20 7.34
CA GLU A 97 -6.98 -0.12 7.67
C GLU A 97 -7.82 -0.96 6.71
N TYR A 98 -7.51 -0.92 5.41
CA TYR A 98 -8.16 -1.74 4.40
C TYR A 98 -8.06 -3.23 4.74
N LEU A 99 -6.84 -3.71 5.02
CA LEU A 99 -6.59 -5.11 5.38
C LEU A 99 -7.22 -5.49 6.72
N ARG A 100 -7.38 -4.54 7.66
CA ARG A 100 -8.10 -4.78 8.91
C ARG A 100 -9.61 -4.94 8.67
N ALA A 101 -10.17 -4.13 7.78
CA ALA A 101 -11.59 -4.20 7.40
C ALA A 101 -11.91 -5.44 6.54
N HIS A 102 -10.95 -5.95 5.78
CA HIS A 102 -11.12 -7.08 4.86
C HIS A 102 -10.23 -8.27 5.25
N PRO A 103 -10.65 -9.07 6.27
CA PRO A 103 -9.81 -10.13 6.82
C PRO A 103 -9.49 -11.28 5.85
N SER A 104 -10.36 -11.55 4.86
CA SER A 104 -10.11 -12.53 3.80
C SER A 104 -8.94 -12.10 2.91
N ILE A 105 -9.02 -10.88 2.37
CA ILE A 105 -7.95 -10.28 1.54
C ILE A 105 -6.64 -10.21 2.33
N ARG A 106 -6.70 -9.85 3.62
CA ARG A 106 -5.51 -9.86 4.49
C ARG A 106 -4.89 -11.24 4.60
N GLY A 107 -5.69 -12.30 4.71
CA GLY A 107 -5.19 -13.68 4.72
C GLY A 107 -4.41 -13.99 3.44
N ASP A 108 -4.98 -13.66 2.28
CA ASP A 108 -4.36 -13.90 0.98
C ASP A 108 -3.06 -13.09 0.79
N VAL A 109 -3.05 -11.83 1.26
CA VAL A 109 -1.86 -10.96 1.24
C VAL A 109 -0.75 -11.53 2.11
N VAL A 110 -1.06 -11.95 3.34
CA VAL A 110 -0.07 -12.56 4.25
C VAL A 110 0.46 -13.87 3.69
N GLU A 111 -0.40 -14.71 3.12
CA GLU A 111 0.02 -15.94 2.45
C GLU A 111 0.95 -15.65 1.28
N ARG A 112 0.63 -14.64 0.46
CA ARG A 112 1.48 -14.24 -0.66
C ARG A 112 2.84 -13.70 -0.21
N LEU A 113 2.88 -12.87 0.84
CA LEU A 113 4.12 -12.39 1.43
C LEU A 113 4.99 -13.55 1.95
N ALA A 114 4.38 -14.55 2.58
CA ALA A 114 5.09 -15.74 3.05
C ALA A 114 5.59 -16.66 1.92
N ARG A 115 5.00 -16.56 0.72
CA ARG A 115 5.38 -17.32 -0.48
C ARG A 115 6.48 -16.67 -1.30
N VAL A 116 6.84 -15.41 -1.04
CA VAL A 116 8.10 -14.88 -1.55
C VAL A 116 9.18 -15.67 -0.81
N PRO A 117 9.88 -16.64 -1.44
CA PRO A 117 11.03 -17.21 -0.77
C PRO A 117 11.96 -16.03 -0.48
N ASP A 118 12.48 -15.96 0.74
CA ASP A 118 13.84 -15.48 0.95
C ASP A 118 14.66 -16.08 -0.20
N ASN A 119 14.88 -15.30 -1.27
CA ASN A 119 15.87 -15.66 -2.26
C ASN A 119 17.15 -15.62 -1.46
N GLY A 120 17.58 -16.83 -1.10
CA GLY A 120 18.44 -17.07 0.04
C GLY A 120 19.57 -16.06 0.13
N ASP A 121 19.81 -15.66 1.36
CA ASP A 121 21.09 -15.25 1.92
C ASP A 121 22.24 -16.26 1.68
N GLU A 122 22.32 -16.89 0.51
CA GLU A 122 23.57 -17.44 -0.01
C GLU A 122 24.55 -16.31 -0.39
N SER A 123 24.14 -15.03 -0.40
CA SER A 123 25.05 -13.90 -0.70
C SER A 123 25.51 -13.10 0.54
N LEU A 124 24.70 -12.96 1.60
CA LEU A 124 25.13 -12.25 2.82
C LEU A 124 25.94 -13.12 3.78
N LEU A 125 25.61 -14.40 3.93
CA LEU A 125 26.41 -15.32 4.75
C LEU A 125 27.76 -15.67 4.11
N ASP A 126 27.86 -15.70 2.78
CA ASP A 126 29.15 -15.86 2.07
C ASP A 126 30.02 -14.60 2.16
N ARG A 127 29.41 -13.40 2.12
CA ARG A 127 30.13 -12.14 2.37
C ARG A 127 30.69 -12.07 3.78
N LEU A 128 29.94 -12.52 4.80
CA LEU A 128 30.42 -12.57 6.19
C LEU A 128 31.50 -13.62 6.43
N LYS A 129 31.47 -14.78 5.76
CA LYS A 129 32.53 -15.79 5.85
C LYS A 129 33.85 -15.35 5.20
N SER A 130 33.82 -14.43 4.23
CA SER A 130 35.05 -13.88 3.64
C SER A 130 35.81 -12.91 4.55
N VAL A 131 35.12 -12.30 5.53
CA VAL A 131 35.72 -11.35 6.49
C VAL A 131 36.32 -12.07 7.71
N PHE A 132 35.87 -13.29 8.02
CA PHE A 132 36.27 -14.03 9.23
C PHE A 132 37.08 -15.31 8.95
N ARG A 133 37.67 -15.46 7.76
CA ARG A 133 38.63 -16.55 7.50
C ARG A 133 40.06 -16.07 7.86
N PRO A 134 40.71 -16.64 8.89
CA PRO A 134 42.11 -16.33 9.21
C PRO A 134 43.07 -16.83 8.13
#